data_AF-A0A1G7HN96-F1
#
_entry.id   AF-A0A1G7HN96-F1
#
_cell.length_a   1.000
_cell.length_b   1.000
_cell.length_c   1.000
_cell.angle_alpha   90.00
_cell.angle_beta   90.00
_cell.angle_gamma   90.00
#
_symmetry.space_group_name_H-M   'P 1'
#
loop_
_entity.id
_entity.type
_entity.pdbx_description
1 polymer ?
#
loop_
_entity_poly.entity_id
_entity_poly.type
_entity_poly.pdbx_seq_one_letter_code
_entity_poly.pdbx_strand_id
1 'polypeptide(L)'
;MQPLRACLLTLSLLTPFATHAEGERAGEFDYYVMSLSWSPNWCELTGDARRSPQCADDTGHGWTLHGLWPQYTRGYPSYCQSGLRPPSRAQTGAMADIMGTGGLAWHQWKKHGSCTGLGPADYFALSREAYGRVIRPEVFRKLDRDVALPASVVEEAFLKANPRLKPEGITITCKQDHIQEARICLSRTLEFIPCGPDVRRDCTLEDALFTPLR
;
A
#
# COMPACT_ATOMS: atom_id res chain seq x y z
N MET A 1 -7.31 -2.57 71.76
CA MET A 1 -7.41 -1.53 70.71
C MET A 1 -6.60 -2.00 69.51
N GLN A 2 -7.24 -2.68 68.55
CA GLN A 2 -6.59 -3.17 67.32
C GLN A 2 -6.77 -2.14 66.19
N PRO A 3 -5.73 -1.82 65.41
CA PRO A 3 -5.85 -0.86 64.32
C PRO A 3 -6.57 -1.48 63.11
N LEU A 4 -7.60 -0.80 62.63
CA LEU A 4 -8.33 -1.11 61.41
C LEU A 4 -7.39 -1.07 60.20
N ARG A 5 -7.21 -2.22 59.53
CA ARG A 5 -6.59 -2.31 58.20
C ARG A 5 -7.63 -1.94 57.15
N ALA A 6 -7.46 -0.80 56.50
CA ALA A 6 -8.25 -0.41 55.33
C ALA A 6 -7.88 -1.32 54.14
N CYS A 7 -8.83 -2.14 53.70
CA CYS A 7 -8.72 -2.94 52.48
C CYS A 7 -9.06 -2.04 51.28
N LEU A 8 -8.05 -1.67 50.49
CA LEU A 8 -8.21 -1.00 49.20
C LEU A 8 -8.63 -2.04 48.15
N LEU A 9 -9.91 -1.99 47.76
CA LEU A 9 -10.46 -2.70 46.60
C LEU A 9 -9.97 -2.02 45.31
N THR A 10 -9.02 -2.64 44.62
CA THR A 10 -8.59 -2.21 43.27
C THR A 10 -9.56 -2.72 42.22
N LEU A 11 -10.44 -1.84 41.75
CA LEU A 11 -11.35 -2.10 40.64
C LEU A 11 -10.53 -2.16 39.33
N SER A 12 -10.29 -3.36 38.83
CA SER A 12 -9.58 -3.59 37.56
C SER A 12 -10.53 -3.30 36.39
N LEU A 13 -10.41 -2.12 35.80
CA LEU A 13 -11.11 -1.74 34.57
C LEU A 13 -10.53 -2.53 33.39
N LEU A 14 -11.28 -3.53 32.92
CA LEU A 14 -11.05 -4.17 31.63
C LEU A 14 -11.34 -3.14 30.52
N THR A 15 -10.31 -2.70 29.81
CA THR A 15 -10.43 -1.84 28.64
C THR A 15 -11.00 -2.63 27.46
N PRO A 16 -12.11 -2.20 26.86
CA PRO A 16 -12.65 -2.86 25.67
C PRO A 16 -11.78 -2.51 24.46
N PHE A 17 -11.06 -3.49 23.92
CA PHE A 17 -10.49 -3.40 22.57
C PHE A 17 -11.63 -3.59 21.56
N ALA A 18 -12.23 -2.49 21.13
CA ALA A 18 -13.11 -2.49 19.98
C ALA A 18 -12.82 -1.24 19.13
N THR A 19 -11.91 -1.37 18.18
CA THR A 19 -11.76 -0.40 17.09
C THR A 19 -12.25 -1.04 15.80
N HIS A 20 -13.52 -0.86 15.49
CA HIS A 20 -13.99 -0.91 14.11
C HIS A 20 -14.62 0.46 13.81
N ALA A 21 -13.93 1.24 12.98
CA ALA A 21 -14.55 2.35 12.28
C ALA A 21 -14.24 2.16 10.79
N GLU A 22 -15.27 2.28 9.94
CA GLU A 22 -15.21 2.18 8.47
C GLU A 22 -15.97 3.39 7.91
N GLY A 23 -15.58 4.56 8.38
CA GLY A 23 -16.33 5.81 8.26
C GLY A 23 -15.67 6.94 9.04
N GLU A 24 -14.37 6.83 9.30
CA GLU A 24 -13.56 7.83 9.98
C GLU A 24 -13.61 9.18 9.26
N ARG A 25 -13.16 10.22 9.94
CA ARG A 25 -13.17 11.57 9.42
C ARG A 25 -12.10 11.74 8.34
N ALA A 26 -12.51 12.21 7.17
CA ALA A 26 -11.58 12.54 6.10
C ALA A 26 -10.63 13.68 6.51
N GLY A 27 -9.36 13.58 6.10
CA GLY A 27 -8.32 14.59 6.31
C GLY A 27 -7.46 14.38 7.57
N GLU A 28 -7.83 13.44 8.44
CA GLU A 28 -7.11 13.11 9.66
C GLU A 28 -6.27 11.84 9.46
N PHE A 29 -4.97 12.02 9.19
CA PHE A 29 -3.97 10.95 9.05
C PHE A 29 -2.56 11.55 9.13
N ASP A 30 -1.56 10.70 9.38
CA ASP A 30 -0.18 11.09 9.67
C ASP A 30 0.69 11.13 8.41
N TYR A 31 0.60 10.09 7.57
CA TYR A 31 1.46 9.91 6.39
C TYR A 31 0.79 9.03 5.33
N TYR A 32 1.46 8.81 4.19
CA TYR A 32 1.00 7.92 3.14
C TYR A 32 1.85 6.64 3.05
N VAL A 33 1.21 5.52 2.75
CA VAL A 33 1.86 4.36 2.14
C VAL A 33 1.51 4.33 0.67
N MET A 34 2.52 4.39 -0.19
CA MET A 34 2.36 4.06 -1.60
C MET A 34 2.64 2.57 -1.79
N SER A 35 1.60 1.82 -2.18
CA SER A 35 1.74 0.40 -2.48
C SER A 35 1.94 0.18 -3.98
N LEU A 36 3.06 -0.42 -4.35
CA LEU A 36 3.38 -0.83 -5.71
C LEU A 36 3.24 -2.34 -5.81
N SER A 37 2.34 -2.84 -6.67
CA SER A 37 2.16 -4.27 -6.91
C SER A 37 2.97 -4.73 -8.12
N TRP A 38 3.65 -5.87 -8.00
CA TRP A 38 4.28 -6.52 -9.15
C TRP A 38 3.19 -7.23 -9.98
N SER A 39 2.85 -6.63 -11.12
CA SER A 39 1.69 -7.04 -11.92
C SER A 39 1.74 -8.51 -12.38
N PRO A 40 2.87 -9.07 -12.85
CA PRO A 40 2.93 -10.48 -13.24
C PRO A 40 2.50 -11.45 -12.13
N ASN A 41 3.06 -11.31 -10.93
CA ASN A 41 2.69 -12.14 -9.78
C ASN A 41 1.22 -11.96 -9.39
N TRP A 42 0.71 -10.72 -9.44
CA TRP A 42 -0.72 -10.48 -9.19
C TRP A 42 -1.61 -11.14 -10.24
N CYS A 43 -1.20 -11.14 -11.51
CA CYS A 43 -1.94 -11.78 -12.59
C CYS A 43 -2.03 -13.29 -12.38
N GLU A 44 -0.92 -13.96 -12.07
CA GLU A 44 -0.90 -15.40 -11.79
C GLU A 44 -1.74 -15.76 -10.57
N LEU A 45 -1.61 -15.00 -9.48
CA LEU A 45 -2.30 -15.31 -8.22
C LEU A 45 -3.78 -14.92 -8.21
N THR A 46 -4.21 -13.99 -9.07
CA THR A 46 -5.53 -13.36 -8.93
C THR A 46 -6.11 -12.84 -10.23
N GLY A 47 -5.33 -12.11 -11.03
CA GLY A 47 -5.81 -11.39 -12.20
C GLY A 47 -6.37 -12.30 -13.30
N ASP A 48 -5.75 -13.44 -13.56
CA ASP A 48 -6.16 -14.39 -14.60
C ASP A 48 -7.50 -15.06 -14.29
N ALA A 49 -7.65 -15.54 -13.06
CA ALA A 49 -8.91 -16.09 -12.57
C ALA A 49 -10.06 -15.06 -12.66
N ARG A 50 -9.72 -13.77 -12.55
CA ARG A 50 -10.67 -12.65 -12.70
C ARG A 50 -10.83 -12.16 -14.14
N ARG A 51 -10.05 -12.68 -15.09
CA ARG A 51 -9.97 -12.20 -16.48
C ARG A 51 -9.73 -10.67 -16.54
N SER A 52 -8.79 -10.20 -15.73
CA SER A 52 -8.45 -8.78 -15.66
C SER A 52 -7.79 -8.31 -16.95
N PRO A 53 -8.20 -7.18 -17.54
CA PRO A 53 -7.55 -6.65 -18.74
C PRO A 53 -6.09 -6.21 -18.49
N GLN A 54 -5.70 -5.93 -17.24
CA GLN A 54 -4.30 -5.69 -16.84
C GLN A 54 -3.39 -6.89 -17.14
N CYS A 55 -3.97 -8.08 -17.25
CA CYS A 55 -3.25 -9.34 -17.40
C CYS A 55 -3.22 -9.85 -18.84
N ALA A 56 -3.72 -9.06 -19.80
CA ALA A 56 -3.53 -9.37 -21.21
C ALA A 56 -2.03 -9.34 -21.57
N ASP A 57 -1.68 -10.12 -22.59
CA ASP A 57 -0.33 -10.17 -23.14
C ASP A 57 0.10 -8.79 -23.67
N ASP A 58 1.41 -8.52 -23.69
CA ASP A 58 2.03 -7.28 -24.20
C ASP A 58 1.58 -5.99 -23.49
N THR A 59 0.91 -6.07 -22.34
CA THR A 59 0.57 -4.88 -21.54
C THR A 59 1.81 -4.22 -20.93
N GLY A 60 2.90 -4.98 -20.74
CA GLY A 60 4.18 -4.47 -20.24
C GLY A 60 4.14 -3.92 -18.81
N HIS A 61 3.05 -4.16 -18.08
CA HIS A 61 2.86 -3.73 -16.70
C HIS A 61 3.82 -4.47 -15.77
N GLY A 62 4.74 -3.73 -15.14
CA GLY A 62 5.60 -4.24 -14.07
C GLY A 62 5.08 -3.81 -12.70
N TRP A 63 5.85 -2.98 -12.01
CA TRP A 63 5.41 -2.33 -10.77
C TRP A 63 4.29 -1.31 -11.07
N THR A 64 3.06 -1.67 -10.77
CA THR A 64 1.87 -0.82 -10.90
C THR A 64 1.50 -0.21 -9.55
N LEU A 65 0.91 0.98 -9.56
CA LEU A 65 0.35 1.59 -8.37
C LEU A 65 -0.90 0.82 -7.94
N HIS A 66 -0.81 0.08 -6.85
CA HIS A 66 -2.00 -0.48 -6.20
C HIS A 66 -2.78 0.64 -5.51
N GLY A 67 -2.13 1.56 -4.80
CA GLY A 67 -2.80 2.74 -4.27
C GLY A 67 -1.91 3.62 -3.39
N LEU A 68 -2.42 4.82 -3.08
CA LEU A 68 -1.82 5.76 -2.13
C LEU A 68 -2.73 5.84 -0.90
N TRP A 69 -2.26 5.30 0.22
CA TRP A 69 -3.08 5.03 1.39
C TRP A 69 -2.73 5.97 2.54
N PRO A 70 -3.66 6.80 3.03
CA PRO A 70 -3.44 7.55 4.26
C PRO A 70 -3.32 6.57 5.43
N GLN A 71 -2.34 6.79 6.30
CA GLN A 71 -2.02 5.95 7.45
C GLN A 71 -1.98 6.78 8.72
N TYR A 72 -2.33 6.16 9.84
CA TYR A 72 -1.91 6.60 11.16
C TYR A 72 -0.56 5.97 11.50
N THR A 73 0.06 6.47 12.57
CA THR A 73 1.24 5.84 13.17
C THR A 73 0.98 4.36 13.48
N ARG A 74 -0.25 4.02 13.89
CA ARG A 74 -0.76 2.65 14.02
C ARG A 74 -2.15 2.54 13.40
N GLY A 75 -2.33 1.59 12.50
CA GLY A 75 -3.56 1.45 11.71
C GLY A 75 -3.72 2.50 10.61
N TYR A 76 -4.93 2.57 10.05
CA TYR A 76 -5.25 3.46 8.93
C TYR A 76 -6.76 3.74 8.87
N PRO A 77 -7.17 4.94 8.43
CA PRO A 77 -8.57 5.22 8.18
C PRO A 77 -9.06 4.52 6.91
N SER A 78 -10.34 4.13 6.87
CA SER A 78 -10.91 3.49 5.67
C SER A 78 -12.37 3.85 5.43
N TYR A 79 -12.76 3.91 4.15
CA TYR A 79 -14.14 4.20 3.75
C TYR A 79 -14.73 5.48 4.37
N CYS A 80 -13.87 6.48 4.58
CA CYS A 80 -14.23 7.71 5.27
C CYS A 80 -15.41 8.43 4.63
N GLN A 81 -16.28 8.96 5.49
CA GLN A 81 -17.40 9.77 5.02
C GLN A 81 -16.86 11.10 4.49
N SER A 82 -17.25 11.43 3.25
CA SER A 82 -16.85 12.66 2.59
C SER A 82 -18.05 13.27 1.88
N GLY A 83 -18.23 14.59 2.02
CA GLY A 83 -19.21 15.35 1.24
C GLY A 83 -18.81 15.51 -0.24
N LEU A 84 -17.64 15.03 -0.62
CA LEU A 84 -17.11 15.12 -1.98
C LEU A 84 -17.77 14.09 -2.90
N ARG A 85 -18.07 14.51 -4.12
CA ARG A 85 -18.62 13.60 -5.14
C ARG A 85 -17.59 12.51 -5.49
N PRO A 86 -18.01 11.24 -5.63
CA PRO A 86 -17.15 10.18 -6.15
C PRO A 86 -16.57 10.49 -7.55
N PRO A 87 -15.44 9.87 -7.93
CA PRO A 87 -14.86 10.05 -9.25
C PRO A 87 -15.79 9.53 -10.35
N SER A 88 -15.75 10.21 -11.48
CA SER A 88 -16.36 9.72 -12.72
C SER A 88 -15.58 8.53 -13.30
N ARG A 89 -16.23 7.76 -14.19
CA ARG A 89 -15.57 6.66 -14.93
C ARG A 89 -14.37 7.15 -15.76
N ALA A 90 -14.42 8.37 -16.29
CA ALA A 90 -13.31 8.96 -17.03
C ALA A 90 -12.09 9.20 -16.13
N GLN A 91 -12.30 9.72 -14.92
CA GLN A 91 -11.22 9.94 -13.94
C GLN A 91 -10.57 8.63 -13.51
N THR A 92 -11.36 7.58 -13.24
CA THR A 92 -10.79 6.28 -12.84
C THR A 92 -10.16 5.56 -14.02
N GLY A 93 -10.74 5.63 -15.22
CA GLY A 93 -10.17 5.07 -16.44
C GLY A 93 -8.83 5.68 -16.80
N ALA A 94 -8.64 6.98 -16.56
CA ALA A 94 -7.37 7.68 -16.77
C ALA A 94 -6.23 7.24 -15.84
N MET A 95 -6.50 6.39 -14.85
CA MET A 95 -5.49 5.80 -13.95
C MET A 95 -5.10 4.37 -14.35
N ALA A 96 -5.75 3.77 -15.35
CA ALA A 96 -5.50 2.38 -15.75
C ALA A 96 -4.07 2.16 -16.26
N ASP A 97 -3.41 3.21 -16.78
CA ASP A 97 -2.02 3.16 -17.23
C ASP A 97 -1.03 2.86 -16.10
N ILE A 98 -1.28 3.35 -14.89
CA ILE A 98 -0.41 3.11 -13.72
C ILE A 98 -1.03 2.15 -12.70
N MET A 99 -2.35 1.97 -12.68
CA MET A 99 -3.07 1.10 -11.72
C MET A 99 -3.63 -0.18 -12.37
N GLY A 100 -3.36 -0.41 -13.65
CA GLY A 100 -3.84 -1.56 -14.42
C GLY A 100 -5.32 -1.51 -14.82
N THR A 101 -6.22 -1.05 -13.94
CA THR A 101 -7.66 -0.93 -14.27
C THR A 101 -8.33 0.28 -13.61
N GLY A 102 -9.33 0.85 -14.29
CA GLY A 102 -10.18 1.89 -13.69
C GLY A 102 -11.07 1.37 -12.54
N GLY A 103 -11.35 0.06 -12.52
CA GLY A 103 -12.05 -0.59 -11.39
C GLY A 103 -11.21 -0.56 -10.11
N LEU A 104 -9.90 -0.84 -10.23
CA LEU A 104 -8.96 -0.71 -9.11
C LEU A 104 -8.90 0.74 -8.62
N ALA A 105 -8.73 1.70 -9.53
CA ALA A 105 -8.69 3.12 -9.18
C ALA A 105 -9.95 3.59 -8.42
N TRP A 106 -11.13 3.13 -8.83
CA TRP A 106 -12.37 3.39 -8.10
C TRP A 106 -12.36 2.81 -6.69
N HIS A 107 -11.96 1.54 -6.55
CA HIS A 107 -11.94 0.86 -5.25
C HIS A 107 -10.98 1.55 -4.28
N GLN A 108 -9.80 1.93 -4.78
CA GLN A 108 -8.75 2.57 -4.01
C GLN A 108 -9.14 3.98 -3.59
N TRP A 109 -9.79 4.74 -4.47
CA TRP A 109 -10.38 6.01 -4.05
C TRP A 109 -11.45 5.80 -2.97
N LYS A 110 -12.37 4.84 -3.15
CA LYS A 110 -13.48 4.63 -2.19
C LYS A 110 -12.98 4.23 -0.81
N LYS A 111 -11.98 3.36 -0.73
CA LYS A 111 -11.46 2.85 0.54
C LYS A 111 -10.46 3.80 1.19
N HIS A 112 -9.56 4.39 0.40
CA HIS A 112 -8.41 5.12 0.92
C HIS A 112 -8.41 6.60 0.49
N GLY A 113 -8.73 6.88 -0.77
CA GLY A 113 -8.76 8.26 -1.28
C GLY A 113 -9.80 9.15 -0.59
N SER A 114 -10.98 8.61 -0.24
CA SER A 114 -12.03 9.35 0.48
C SER A 114 -11.58 9.84 1.86
N CYS A 115 -10.57 9.18 2.46
CA CYS A 115 -10.01 9.53 3.76
C CYS A 115 -9.00 10.67 3.72
N THR A 116 -8.54 11.09 2.53
CA THR A 116 -7.53 12.15 2.41
C THR A 116 -8.09 13.56 2.60
N GLY A 117 -9.42 13.72 2.46
CA GLY A 117 -10.08 15.02 2.38
C GLY A 117 -9.93 15.72 1.03
N LEU A 118 -9.24 15.09 0.06
CA LEU A 118 -9.05 15.63 -1.29
C LEU A 118 -10.21 15.27 -2.21
N GLY A 119 -10.48 16.16 -3.17
CA GLY A 119 -11.32 15.85 -4.32
C GLY A 119 -10.73 14.69 -5.13
N PRO A 120 -11.55 13.87 -5.83
CA PRO A 120 -11.01 12.72 -6.56
C PRO A 120 -9.94 13.08 -7.62
N ALA A 121 -10.07 14.24 -8.26
CA ALA A 121 -9.07 14.72 -9.22
C ALA A 121 -7.71 14.95 -8.54
N ASP A 122 -7.70 15.66 -7.41
CA ASP A 122 -6.48 15.97 -6.67
C ASP A 122 -5.87 14.73 -6.04
N TYR A 123 -6.69 13.81 -5.53
CA TYR A 123 -6.20 12.52 -5.03
C TYR A 123 -5.48 11.71 -6.12
N PHE A 124 -6.07 11.61 -7.31
CA PHE A 124 -5.43 10.88 -8.42
C PHE A 124 -4.20 11.60 -8.97
N ALA A 125 -4.20 12.94 -9.00
CA ALA A 125 -3.01 13.72 -9.33
C ALA A 125 -1.87 13.47 -8.32
N LEU A 126 -2.17 13.54 -7.01
CA LEU A 126 -1.21 13.24 -5.95
C LEU A 126 -0.69 11.80 -6.03
N SER A 127 -1.58 10.85 -6.31
CA SER A 127 -1.23 9.43 -6.50
C SER A 127 -0.24 9.23 -7.66
N ARG A 128 -0.45 9.94 -8.76
CA ARG A 128 0.46 9.92 -9.93
C ARG A 128 1.78 10.62 -9.63
N GLU A 129 1.77 11.72 -8.88
CA GLU A 129 2.99 12.39 -8.43
C GLU A 129 3.83 11.46 -7.54
N ALA A 130 3.20 10.82 -6.55
CA ALA A 130 3.85 9.85 -5.68
C ALA A 130 4.47 8.70 -6.48
N TYR A 131 3.71 8.14 -7.43
CA TYR A 131 4.19 7.09 -8.32
C TYR A 131 5.39 7.55 -9.18
N GLY A 132 5.39 8.81 -9.62
CA GLY A 132 6.50 9.42 -10.38
C GLY A 132 7.76 9.69 -9.55
N ARG A 133 7.63 9.89 -8.23
CA ARG A 133 8.78 10.15 -7.33
C ARG A 133 9.62 8.91 -7.04
N VAL A 134 9.08 7.71 -7.24
CA VAL A 134 9.81 6.44 -7.02
C VAL A 134 10.30 5.86 -8.34
N ILE A 135 11.60 5.66 -8.42
CA ILE A 135 12.25 4.96 -9.52
C ILE A 135 12.07 3.46 -9.27
N ARG A 136 11.33 2.79 -10.17
CA ARG A 136 11.14 1.34 -10.13
C ARG A 136 12.41 0.66 -10.68
N PRO A 137 12.93 -0.42 -10.07
CA PRO A 137 14.17 -1.04 -10.53
C PRO A 137 14.03 -1.68 -11.93
N GLU A 138 14.72 -1.12 -12.91
CA GLU A 138 14.71 -1.58 -14.32
C GLU A 138 15.23 -3.01 -14.50
N VAL A 139 16.05 -3.51 -13.57
CA VAL A 139 16.60 -4.88 -13.63
C VAL A 139 15.50 -5.94 -13.71
N PHE A 140 14.38 -5.72 -13.02
CA PHE A 140 13.26 -6.66 -12.99
C PHE A 140 12.47 -6.71 -14.29
N ARG A 141 12.54 -5.66 -15.12
CA ARG A 141 11.92 -5.66 -16.45
C ARG A 141 12.69 -6.51 -17.46
N LYS A 142 13.91 -6.95 -17.14
CA LYS A 142 14.79 -7.73 -18.01
C LYS A 142 14.73 -9.23 -17.74
N LEU A 143 13.90 -9.68 -16.79
CA LEU A 143 13.70 -11.09 -16.53
C LEU A 143 12.97 -11.72 -17.71
N ASP A 144 13.47 -12.86 -18.17
CA ASP A 144 12.96 -13.65 -19.29
C ASP A 144 12.39 -15.01 -18.84
N ARG A 145 12.47 -15.30 -17.53
CA ARG A 145 11.95 -16.50 -16.88
C ARG A 145 11.67 -16.21 -15.41
N ASP A 146 10.88 -17.08 -14.80
CA ASP A 146 10.65 -17.04 -13.36
C ASP A 146 11.95 -17.19 -12.59
N VAL A 147 12.06 -16.43 -11.51
CA VAL A 147 13.17 -16.52 -10.57
C VAL A 147 12.62 -16.64 -9.16
N ALA A 148 13.30 -17.45 -8.34
CA ALA A 148 13.13 -17.47 -6.89
C ALA A 148 14.28 -16.65 -6.28
N LEU A 149 13.94 -15.66 -5.46
CA LEU A 149 14.93 -14.77 -4.86
C LEU A 149 14.54 -14.38 -3.43
N PRO A 150 15.51 -14.04 -2.57
CA PRO A 150 15.20 -13.44 -1.28
C PRO A 150 14.45 -12.13 -1.46
N ALA A 151 13.41 -11.89 -0.65
CA ALA A 151 12.67 -10.62 -0.69
C ALA A 151 13.57 -9.39 -0.47
N SER A 152 14.66 -9.55 0.29
CA SER A 152 15.70 -8.54 0.50
C SER A 152 16.37 -8.09 -0.81
N VAL A 153 16.49 -8.96 -1.83
CA VAL A 153 17.04 -8.57 -3.15
C VAL A 153 16.13 -7.55 -3.84
N VAL A 154 14.81 -7.65 -3.65
CA VAL A 154 13.86 -6.65 -4.16
C VAL A 154 14.01 -5.33 -3.43
N GLU A 155 14.11 -5.37 -2.10
CA GLU A 155 14.32 -4.19 -1.27
C GLU A 155 15.62 -3.46 -1.66
N GLU A 156 16.74 -4.18 -1.72
CA GLU A 156 18.04 -3.65 -2.12
C GLU A 156 18.01 -3.00 -3.50
N ALA A 157 17.29 -3.59 -4.45
CA ALA A 157 17.12 -3.01 -5.78
C ALA A 157 16.37 -1.66 -5.76
N PHE A 158 15.33 -1.53 -4.93
CA PHE A 158 14.63 -0.27 -4.72
C PHE A 158 15.52 0.77 -4.03
N LEU A 159 16.26 0.39 -2.99
CA LEU A 159 17.20 1.27 -2.28
C LEU A 159 18.31 1.77 -3.21
N LYS A 160 18.85 0.89 -4.05
CA LYS A 160 19.86 1.25 -5.07
C LYS A 160 19.30 2.21 -6.11
N ALA A 161 18.06 2.01 -6.56
CA ALA A 161 17.42 2.88 -7.53
C ALA A 161 17.00 4.24 -6.94
N ASN A 162 16.80 4.34 -5.63
CA ASN A 162 16.32 5.54 -4.94
C ASN A 162 17.24 5.92 -3.76
N PRO A 163 18.38 6.61 -3.98
CA PRO A 163 19.37 6.88 -2.92
C PRO A 163 18.87 7.70 -1.71
N ARG A 164 17.73 8.39 -1.87
CA ARG A 164 17.06 9.14 -0.78
C ARG A 164 16.13 8.26 0.07
N LEU A 165 15.70 7.11 -0.44
CA LEU A 165 14.92 6.13 0.29
C LEU A 165 15.86 5.39 1.25
N LYS A 166 15.44 5.25 2.50
CA LYS A 166 16.16 4.50 3.54
C LYS A 166 15.48 3.15 3.76
N PRO A 167 16.19 2.13 4.27
CA PRO A 167 15.61 0.81 4.53
C PRO A 167 14.32 0.89 5.35
N GLU A 168 14.25 1.78 6.34
CA GLU A 168 13.08 1.92 7.20
C GLU A 168 11.84 2.49 6.48
N GLY A 169 12.01 3.07 5.29
CA GLY A 169 10.94 3.69 4.48
C GLY A 169 10.35 2.79 3.41
N ILE A 170 10.79 1.53 3.32
CA ILE A 170 10.27 0.53 2.39
C ILE A 170 9.98 -0.78 3.11
N THR A 171 8.96 -1.50 2.64
CA THR A 171 8.69 -2.86 3.04
C THR A 171 8.33 -3.70 1.82
N ILE A 172 8.91 -4.89 1.72
CA ILE A 172 8.55 -5.88 0.70
C ILE A 172 7.58 -6.88 1.30
N THR A 173 6.47 -7.14 0.63
CA THR A 173 5.46 -8.11 1.07
C THR A 173 5.38 -9.29 0.12
N CYS A 174 4.99 -10.45 0.64
CA CYS A 174 4.77 -11.65 -0.15
C CYS A 174 3.36 -12.19 0.05
N LYS A 175 2.89 -12.94 -0.93
CA LYS A 175 1.62 -13.68 -0.88
C LYS A 175 1.79 -14.98 -1.64
N GLN A 176 1.42 -16.10 -1.00
CA GLN A 176 1.47 -17.44 -1.62
C GLN A 176 2.80 -17.68 -2.33
N ASP A 177 3.91 -17.54 -1.61
CA ASP A 177 5.29 -17.70 -2.07
C ASP A 177 5.78 -16.72 -3.15
N HIS A 178 4.98 -15.73 -3.55
CA HIS A 178 5.38 -14.71 -4.54
C HIS A 178 5.64 -13.37 -3.86
N ILE A 179 6.58 -12.58 -4.41
CA ILE A 179 6.67 -11.15 -4.11
C ILE A 179 5.35 -10.48 -4.52
N GLN A 180 4.73 -9.74 -3.62
CA GLN A 180 3.42 -9.13 -3.85
C GLN A 180 3.52 -7.63 -4.09
N GLU A 181 4.11 -6.91 -3.14
CA GLU A 181 4.16 -5.45 -3.16
C GLU A 181 5.47 -4.91 -2.60
N ALA A 182 5.91 -3.77 -3.14
CA ALA A 182 6.82 -2.85 -2.47
C ALA A 182 5.98 -1.68 -1.91
N ARG A 183 5.99 -1.53 -0.59
CA ARG A 183 5.27 -0.46 0.13
C ARG A 183 6.27 0.60 0.55
N ILE A 184 6.10 1.82 0.06
CA ILE A 184 6.99 2.94 0.38
C ILE A 184 6.24 3.98 1.21
N CYS A 185 6.82 4.41 2.32
CA CYS A 185 6.22 5.42 3.18
C CYS A 185 6.66 6.83 2.82
N LEU A 186 5.67 7.72 2.74
CA LEU A 186 5.81 9.08 2.27
C LEU A 186 5.14 10.04 3.24
N SER A 187 5.76 11.18 3.52
CA SER A 187 5.10 12.28 4.21
C SER A 187 3.89 12.77 3.40
N ARG A 188 3.06 13.63 4.00
CA ARG A 188 1.93 14.27 3.28
C ARG A 188 2.37 15.13 2.09
N THR A 189 3.63 15.58 2.08
CA THR A 189 4.29 16.31 0.98
C THR A 189 5.13 15.41 0.08
N LEU A 190 4.95 14.09 0.20
CA LEU A 190 5.58 13.04 -0.61
C LEU A 190 7.10 12.94 -0.47
N GLU A 191 7.64 13.27 0.70
CA GLU A 191 9.04 13.01 1.05
C GLU A 191 9.18 11.59 1.62
N PHE A 192 10.29 10.91 1.33
CA PHE A 192 10.55 9.59 1.93
C PHE A 192 10.71 9.71 3.45
N ILE A 193 9.95 8.90 4.18
CA ILE A 193 10.01 8.83 5.65
C ILE A 193 10.07 7.37 6.10
N PRO A 194 10.51 7.10 7.34
CA PRO A 194 10.35 5.77 7.93
C PRO A 194 8.87 5.36 7.98
N CYS A 195 8.61 4.10 7.67
CA CYS A 195 7.30 3.48 7.81
C CYS A 195 6.92 3.30 9.28
N GLY A 196 5.61 3.39 9.56
CA GLY A 196 5.07 3.05 10.88
C GLY A 196 5.28 1.57 11.21
N PRO A 197 5.28 1.20 12.51
CA PRO A 197 5.57 -0.15 12.98
C PRO A 197 4.66 -1.24 12.39
N ASP A 198 3.41 -0.92 12.07
CA ASP A 198 2.48 -1.89 11.49
C ASP A 198 2.76 -2.17 10.01
N VAL A 199 3.39 -1.23 9.31
CA VAL A 199 3.76 -1.34 7.90
C VAL A 199 5.09 -2.06 7.75
N ARG A 200 6.05 -1.85 8.67
CA ARG A 200 7.41 -2.43 8.69
C ARG A 200 7.42 -3.94 9.00
N ARG A 201 6.73 -4.72 8.18
CA ARG A 201 6.66 -6.19 8.27
C ARG A 201 7.07 -6.78 6.95
N ASP A 202 8.37 -6.98 6.81
CA ASP A 202 8.94 -7.56 5.60
C ASP A 202 8.60 -9.03 5.45
N CYS A 203 8.43 -9.41 4.19
CA CYS A 203 8.51 -10.79 3.78
C CYS A 203 9.91 -11.33 4.08
N THR A 204 9.98 -12.48 4.74
CA THR A 204 11.23 -13.15 5.13
C THR A 204 11.52 -14.37 4.26
N LEU A 205 10.88 -14.49 3.10
CA LEU A 205 11.14 -15.60 2.18
C LEU A 205 12.50 -15.40 1.50
N GLU A 206 13.27 -16.47 1.44
CA GLU A 206 14.59 -16.53 0.78
C GLU A 206 14.49 -17.01 -0.68
N ASP A 207 13.31 -17.49 -1.08
CA ASP A 207 13.01 -18.11 -2.37
C ASP A 207 11.66 -17.64 -2.92
N ALA A 208 11.33 -16.36 -2.70
CA ALA A 208 10.09 -15.77 -3.20
C ALA A 208 10.07 -15.73 -4.74
N LEU A 209 8.99 -16.22 -5.33
CA LEU A 209 8.76 -16.24 -6.77
C LEU A 209 8.56 -14.82 -7.32
N PHE A 210 9.22 -14.55 -8.44
CA PHE A 210 9.18 -13.30 -9.15
C PHE A 210 9.08 -13.55 -10.66
N THR A 211 7.85 -13.49 -11.16
CA THR A 211 7.46 -13.80 -12.54
C THR A 211 7.88 -12.66 -13.49
N PRO A 212 8.38 -12.95 -14.70
CA PRO A 212 8.77 -11.93 -15.67
C PRO A 212 7.56 -11.14 -16.20
N LEU A 213 7.82 -10.07 -16.94
CA LEU A 213 6.76 -9.31 -17.59
C LEU A 213 6.01 -10.16 -18.64
N ARG A 214 4.73 -9.83 -18.83
CA ARG A 214 3.89 -10.32 -19.93
C ARG A 214 4.00 -9.44 -21.16
#